data_AF-A0A7C3RPF1-F1
#
_entry.id   AF-A0A7C3RPF1-F1
#
_cell.length_a   1.000
_cell.length_b   1.000
_cell.length_c   1.000
_cell.angle_alpha   90.00
_cell.angle_beta   90.00
_cell.angle_gamma   90.00
#
_symmetry.space_group_name_H-M   'P 1'
#
loop_
_entity.id
_entity.type
_entity.pdbx_description
1 polymer ?
#
loop_
_entity_poly.entity_id
_entity_poly.type
_entity_poly.pdbx_seq_one_letter_code
_entity_poly.pdbx_strand_id
1 'polypeptide(L)'
;RLKEKFGGKVTAVTVGPERAISTLRKVLAMGVDDAILIKDDAGETYDPQRISKIISEFIKKEKIPFDILFFGKQAIGDDNMGVPAMVAEFLGLPQVTVVTKLEIDNGKGKAWREIEGASEVVEFKLPAVLSAQKGLNEPRYETLKGIMAAKKKEIRTVTLDELGLKELQNSISILKIEPPPPRPAGKILKGTPEEMVKELLNLLRNEAKVI
;
A
#
# COMPACT_ATOMS: atom_id res chain seq x y z
N ARG A 1 -15.33 -7.00 -5.27
CA ARG A 1 -15.70 -6.27 -6.51
C ARG A 1 -15.25 -7.01 -7.76
N LEU A 2 -13.96 -7.03 -8.12
CA LEU A 2 -13.51 -7.80 -9.31
C LEU A 2 -13.92 -9.27 -9.22
N LYS A 3 -13.67 -9.91 -8.07
CA LYS A 3 -14.15 -11.26 -7.76
C LYS A 3 -15.65 -11.47 -7.99
N GLU A 4 -16.49 -10.49 -7.65
CA GLU A 4 -17.95 -10.62 -7.78
C GLU A 4 -18.40 -10.42 -9.22
N LYS A 5 -17.69 -9.57 -9.97
CA LYS A 5 -18.00 -9.27 -11.37
C LYS A 5 -17.55 -10.39 -12.32
N PHE A 6 -16.37 -10.95 -12.07
CA PHE A 6 -15.70 -11.87 -12.99
C PHE A 6 -15.51 -13.29 -12.43
N GLY A 7 -15.86 -13.51 -11.15
CA GLY A 7 -15.44 -14.71 -10.44
C GLY A 7 -13.95 -14.66 -10.06
N GLY A 8 -13.37 -15.83 -9.82
CA GLY A 8 -11.97 -15.96 -9.43
C GLY A 8 -11.75 -15.96 -7.91
N LYS A 9 -10.48 -15.90 -7.53
CA LYS A 9 -10.02 -16.14 -6.16
C LYS A 9 -9.15 -14.97 -5.70
N VAL A 10 -9.36 -14.53 -4.46
CA VAL A 10 -8.55 -13.48 -3.82
C VAL A 10 -7.74 -14.11 -2.69
N THR A 11 -6.42 -14.02 -2.79
CA THR A 11 -5.50 -14.43 -1.74
C THR A 11 -4.88 -13.19 -1.12
N ALA A 12 -5.04 -13.00 0.18
CA ALA A 12 -4.34 -11.97 0.94
C ALA A 12 -2.97 -12.49 1.39
N VAL A 13 -1.93 -11.68 1.18
CA VAL A 13 -0.56 -12.01 1.59
C VAL A 13 -0.03 -10.84 2.41
N THR A 14 0.61 -11.13 3.54
CA THR A 14 1.31 -10.12 4.34
C THR A 14 2.69 -10.64 4.72
N VAL A 15 3.68 -9.75 4.70
CA VAL A 15 4.99 -9.99 5.32
C VAL A 15 4.96 -9.39 6.72
N GLY A 16 5.43 -10.13 7.73
CA GLY A 16 5.60 -9.57 9.07
C GLY A 16 5.44 -10.58 10.20
N PRO A 17 5.34 -10.08 11.45
CA PRO A 17 5.28 -10.92 12.63
C PRO A 17 3.92 -11.59 12.78
N GLU A 18 3.86 -12.60 13.66
CA GLU A 18 2.66 -13.41 13.91
C GLU A 18 1.41 -12.59 14.31
N ARG A 19 1.59 -11.42 14.93
CA ARG A 19 0.48 -10.49 15.23
C ARG A 19 -0.31 -10.05 13.98
N ALA A 20 0.31 -10.09 12.79
CA ALA A 20 -0.34 -9.75 11.51
C ALA A 20 -1.45 -10.74 11.12
N ILE A 21 -1.51 -11.92 11.74
CA ILE A 21 -2.62 -12.87 11.59
C ILE A 21 -3.97 -12.22 11.92
N SER A 22 -4.02 -11.34 12.91
CA SER A 22 -5.25 -10.63 13.27
C SER A 22 -5.79 -9.76 12.12
N THR A 23 -4.91 -9.10 11.37
CA THR A 23 -5.26 -8.34 10.16
C THR A 23 -5.71 -9.26 9.03
N LEU A 24 -5.02 -10.39 8.81
CA LEU A 24 -5.42 -11.40 7.82
C LEU A 24 -6.82 -11.97 8.12
N ARG A 25 -7.14 -12.20 9.39
CA ARG A 25 -8.48 -12.65 9.82
C ARG A 25 -9.57 -11.63 9.48
N LYS A 26 -9.29 -10.33 9.62
CA LYS A 26 -10.24 -9.28 9.24
C LYS A 26 -10.52 -9.31 7.74
N VAL A 27 -9.51 -9.38 6.89
CA VAL A 27 -9.73 -9.41 5.43
C VAL A 27 -10.41 -10.70 4.96
N LEU A 28 -10.15 -11.84 5.61
CA LEU A 28 -10.92 -13.07 5.40
C LEU A 28 -12.40 -12.87 5.74
N ALA A 29 -12.71 -12.16 6.83
CA ALA A 29 -14.08 -11.85 7.24
C ALA A 29 -14.79 -10.88 6.26
N MET A 30 -14.03 -10.08 5.51
CA MET A 30 -14.52 -9.21 4.45
C MET A 30 -14.78 -9.95 3.12
N GLY A 31 -14.39 -11.23 2.99
CA GLY A 31 -14.70 -12.07 1.82
C GLY A 31 -13.50 -12.48 0.95
N VAL A 32 -12.28 -12.30 1.44
CA VAL A 32 -11.07 -12.91 0.87
C VAL A 32 -11.15 -14.45 0.99
N ASP A 33 -10.62 -15.15 -0.02
CA ASP A 33 -10.66 -16.61 -0.09
C ASP A 33 -9.60 -17.25 0.80
N ASP A 34 -8.34 -16.90 0.59
CA ASP A 34 -7.21 -17.44 1.34
C ASP A 34 -6.36 -16.32 1.93
N ALA A 35 -5.63 -16.65 2.99
CA ALA A 35 -4.70 -15.73 3.59
C ALA A 35 -3.39 -16.44 3.93
N ILE A 36 -2.29 -15.75 3.66
CA ILE A 36 -0.93 -16.26 3.85
C ILE A 36 -0.12 -15.23 4.63
N LEU A 37 0.51 -15.70 5.69
CA LEU A 37 1.54 -14.97 6.42
C LEU A 37 2.90 -15.40 5.89
N ILE A 38 3.67 -14.47 5.34
CA ILE A 38 5.11 -14.66 5.18
C ILE A 38 5.74 -14.17 6.48
N LYS A 39 6.08 -15.11 7.36
CA LYS A 39 6.54 -14.79 8.72
C LYS A 39 7.94 -14.18 8.66
N ASP A 40 8.04 -12.99 9.23
CA ASP A 40 9.25 -12.22 9.31
C ASP A 40 9.31 -11.49 10.66
N ASP A 41 10.29 -11.85 11.47
CA ASP A 41 10.45 -11.37 12.84
C ASP A 41 11.47 -10.21 12.93
N ALA A 42 11.97 -9.69 11.81
CA ALA A 42 12.98 -8.62 11.75
C ALA A 42 12.54 -7.24 12.31
N GLY A 43 11.29 -7.11 12.77
CA GLY A 43 10.72 -5.85 13.24
C GLY A 43 10.41 -4.88 12.09
N GLU A 44 10.21 -3.61 12.41
CA GLU A 44 9.99 -2.57 11.40
C GLU A 44 11.32 -2.12 10.80
N THR A 45 11.62 -2.55 9.58
CA THR A 45 12.88 -2.25 8.89
C THR A 45 12.80 -1.00 8.03
N TYR A 46 11.59 -0.54 7.70
CA TYR A 46 11.30 0.59 6.80
C TYR A 46 11.97 0.45 5.40
N ASP A 47 12.35 -0.77 5.04
CA ASP A 47 13.09 -1.09 3.83
C ASP A 47 12.15 -1.69 2.77
N PRO A 48 11.70 -0.90 1.77
CA PRO A 48 10.81 -1.40 0.74
C PRO A 48 11.48 -2.44 -0.15
N GLN A 49 12.81 -2.40 -0.32
CA GLN A 49 13.54 -3.34 -1.16
C GLN A 49 13.52 -4.73 -0.55
N ARG A 50 13.77 -4.82 0.76
CA ARG A 50 13.70 -6.10 1.49
C ARG A 50 12.30 -6.72 1.41
N ILE A 51 11.26 -5.94 1.71
CA ILE A 51 9.87 -6.42 1.66
C ILE A 51 9.49 -6.87 0.23
N SER A 52 9.87 -6.08 -0.78
CA SER A 52 9.59 -6.42 -2.18
C SER A 52 10.29 -7.69 -2.63
N LYS A 53 11.52 -7.93 -2.18
CA LYS A 53 12.25 -9.17 -2.47
C LYS A 53 11.58 -10.37 -1.82
N ILE A 54 11.14 -10.26 -0.56
CA ILE A 54 10.39 -11.31 0.13
C ILE A 54 9.11 -11.67 -0.64
N ILE A 55 8.30 -10.66 -0.99
CA ILE A 55 7.03 -10.87 -1.72
C ILE A 55 7.30 -11.50 -3.09
N SER A 56 8.31 -11.02 -3.82
CA SER A 56 8.62 -11.50 -5.17
C SER A 56 9.12 -12.95 -5.15
N GLU A 57 10.00 -13.31 -4.22
CA GLU A 57 10.47 -14.69 -4.08
C GLU A 57 9.37 -15.65 -3.61
N PHE A 58 8.49 -15.20 -2.71
CA PHE A 58 7.28 -15.93 -2.36
C PHE A 58 6.43 -16.25 -3.59
N ILE A 59 6.14 -15.24 -4.42
CA ILE A 59 5.34 -15.42 -5.64
C ILE A 59 6.01 -16.40 -6.61
N LYS A 60 7.33 -16.27 -6.83
CA LYS A 60 8.09 -17.15 -7.73
C LYS A 60 8.11 -18.61 -7.24
N LYS A 61 8.29 -18.84 -5.93
CA LYS A 61 8.38 -20.18 -5.37
C LYS A 61 7.03 -20.88 -5.28
N GLU A 62 6.01 -20.18 -4.79
CA GLU A 62 4.68 -20.74 -4.61
C GLU A 62 3.95 -20.95 -5.93
N LYS A 63 4.35 -20.21 -6.98
CA LYS A 63 3.75 -20.29 -8.33
C LYS A 63 2.23 -20.17 -8.30
N ILE A 64 1.72 -19.33 -7.39
CA ILE A 64 0.29 -19.05 -7.29
C ILE A 64 -0.11 -18.34 -8.58
N PRO A 65 -1.08 -18.86 -9.36
CA PRO A 65 -1.55 -18.17 -10.54
C PRO A 65 -2.25 -16.87 -10.15
N PHE A 66 -1.90 -15.76 -10.80
CA PHE A 66 -2.54 -14.47 -10.60
C PHE A 66 -2.60 -13.71 -11.92
N ASP A 67 -3.66 -12.91 -12.06
CA ASP A 67 -3.77 -11.90 -13.12
C ASP A 67 -3.39 -10.50 -12.59
N ILE A 68 -3.57 -10.26 -11.30
CA ILE A 68 -3.36 -8.95 -10.69
C ILE A 68 -2.69 -9.11 -9.33
N LEU A 69 -1.59 -8.39 -9.11
CA LEU A 69 -1.03 -8.14 -7.79
C LEU A 69 -1.48 -6.77 -7.32
N PHE A 70 -2.19 -6.73 -6.20
CA PHE A 70 -2.84 -5.53 -5.72
C PHE A 70 -2.24 -5.05 -4.41
N PHE A 71 -1.80 -3.80 -4.38
CA PHE A 71 -1.19 -3.15 -3.23
C PHE A 71 -1.96 -1.88 -2.85
N GLY A 72 -1.71 -1.37 -1.64
CA GLY A 72 -2.03 0.03 -1.33
C GLY A 72 -1.00 0.98 -1.94
N LYS A 73 -1.37 2.25 -2.13
CA LYS A 73 -0.44 3.31 -2.61
C LYS A 73 0.80 3.44 -1.72
N GLN A 74 0.59 3.60 -0.42
CA GLN A 74 1.62 3.76 0.61
C GLN A 74 1.12 3.17 1.93
N ALA A 75 2.03 2.65 2.75
CA ALA A 75 1.72 2.34 4.14
C ALA A 75 1.98 3.58 5.00
N ILE A 76 1.20 3.72 6.07
CA ILE A 76 1.21 4.91 6.94
C ILE A 76 2.46 4.99 7.83
N GLY A 77 3.18 3.88 7.99
CA GLY A 77 4.39 3.82 8.81
C GLY A 77 5.60 4.38 8.08
N ASP A 78 5.91 3.84 6.90
CA ASP A 78 7.12 4.16 6.14
C ASP A 78 6.94 5.20 5.04
N ASP A 79 5.71 5.40 4.57
CA ASP A 79 5.29 6.43 3.62
C ASP A 79 6.12 6.52 2.32
N ASN A 80 6.77 5.43 1.91
CA ASN A 80 7.79 5.46 0.84
C ASN A 80 7.29 5.02 -0.55
N MET A 81 6.02 4.57 -0.68
CA MET A 81 5.37 4.12 -1.93
C MET A 81 6.15 3.08 -2.78
N GLY A 82 7.23 2.49 -2.25
CA GLY A 82 8.23 1.80 -3.06
C GLY A 82 7.90 0.34 -3.38
N VAL A 83 7.19 -0.34 -2.47
CA VAL A 83 6.97 -1.80 -2.54
C VAL A 83 6.29 -2.24 -3.85
N PRO A 84 5.18 -1.62 -4.30
CA PRO A 84 4.50 -2.09 -5.51
C PRO A 84 5.41 -2.01 -6.75
N ALA A 85 6.16 -0.91 -6.89
CA ALA A 85 7.02 -0.69 -8.04
C ALA A 85 8.22 -1.66 -8.06
N MET A 86 8.83 -1.90 -6.91
CA MET A 86 9.94 -2.85 -6.78
C MET A 86 9.48 -4.29 -7.00
N VAL A 87 8.30 -4.69 -6.52
CA VAL A 87 7.74 -6.01 -6.82
C VAL A 87 7.49 -6.18 -8.32
N ALA A 88 6.95 -5.15 -8.99
CA ALA A 88 6.75 -5.19 -10.44
C ALA A 88 8.06 -5.41 -11.18
N GLU A 89 9.11 -4.67 -10.80
CA GLU A 89 10.45 -4.81 -11.38
C GLU A 89 11.03 -6.22 -11.15
N PHE A 90 11.01 -6.73 -9.91
CA PHE A 90 11.54 -8.06 -9.57
C PHE A 90 10.82 -9.22 -10.27
N LEU A 91 9.56 -9.00 -10.69
CA LEU A 91 8.75 -9.97 -11.42
C LEU A 91 8.71 -9.71 -12.93
N GLY A 92 9.27 -8.60 -13.42
CA GLY A 92 9.20 -8.20 -14.83
C GLY A 92 7.79 -7.91 -15.32
N LEU A 93 6.95 -7.31 -14.47
CA LEU A 93 5.52 -7.08 -14.75
C LEU A 93 5.22 -5.60 -15.05
N PRO A 94 4.22 -5.32 -15.92
CA PRO A 94 3.70 -3.97 -16.05
C PRO A 94 3.10 -3.50 -14.72
N GLN A 95 3.23 -2.19 -14.45
CA GLN A 95 2.66 -1.57 -13.26
C GLN A 95 1.85 -0.33 -13.56
N VAL A 96 0.79 -0.11 -12.77
CA VAL A 96 0.11 1.19 -12.66
C VAL A 96 -0.08 1.52 -11.19
N THR A 97 0.56 2.59 -10.73
CA THR A 97 0.50 3.03 -9.34
C THR A 97 -0.49 4.19 -9.17
N VAL A 98 -0.92 4.44 -7.93
CA VAL A 98 -1.73 5.62 -7.58
C VAL A 98 -3.11 5.57 -8.26
N VAL A 99 -3.68 4.36 -8.39
CA VAL A 99 -4.91 4.11 -9.15
C VAL A 99 -6.13 4.60 -8.38
N THR A 100 -6.92 5.45 -9.02
CA THR A 100 -8.17 6.04 -8.50
C THR A 100 -9.42 5.51 -9.22
N LYS A 101 -9.27 4.91 -10.41
CA LYS A 101 -10.33 4.15 -11.09
C LYS A 101 -9.72 2.98 -11.85
N LEU A 102 -10.41 1.84 -11.88
CA LEU A 102 -9.95 0.63 -12.55
C LEU A 102 -11.08 -0.03 -13.34
N GLU A 103 -10.80 -0.31 -14.60
CA GLU A 103 -11.62 -1.13 -15.49
C GLU A 103 -10.76 -2.29 -16.01
N ILE A 104 -11.31 -3.51 -15.99
CA ILE A 104 -10.67 -4.72 -16.50
C ILE A 104 -11.63 -5.34 -17.51
N ASP A 105 -11.10 -5.73 -18.66
CA ASP A 105 -11.84 -6.45 -19.70
C ASP A 105 -10.90 -7.31 -20.55
N ASN A 106 -11.28 -8.56 -20.84
CA ASN A 106 -10.61 -9.45 -21.79
C ASN A 106 -9.06 -9.48 -21.70
N GLY A 107 -8.50 -9.64 -20.49
CA GLY A 107 -7.05 -9.72 -20.28
C GLY A 107 -6.31 -8.38 -20.39
N LYS A 108 -7.04 -7.27 -20.54
CA LYS A 108 -6.52 -5.90 -20.54
C LYS A 108 -7.11 -5.11 -19.38
N GLY A 109 -6.36 -4.12 -18.94
CA GLY A 109 -6.80 -3.17 -17.92
C GLY A 109 -6.68 -1.74 -18.40
N LYS A 110 -7.55 -0.89 -17.88
CA LYS A 110 -7.53 0.56 -18.03
C LYS A 110 -7.64 1.17 -16.65
N ALA A 111 -6.63 1.94 -16.26
CA ALA A 111 -6.55 2.55 -14.95
C ALA A 111 -6.41 4.07 -15.07
N TRP A 112 -7.09 4.78 -14.19
CA TRP A 112 -6.88 6.21 -13.99
C TRP A 112 -5.97 6.36 -12.79
N ARG A 113 -4.92 7.15 -12.95
CA ARG A 113 -4.03 7.51 -11.85
C ARG A 113 -3.94 9.02 -11.69
N GLU A 114 -3.68 9.44 -10.48
CA GLU A 114 -3.44 10.84 -10.16
C GLU A 114 -1.95 11.16 -10.34
N ILE A 115 -1.68 12.32 -10.94
CA ILE A 115 -0.36 12.95 -11.02
C ILE A 115 -0.49 14.40 -10.57
N GLU A 116 0.63 15.11 -10.43
CA GLU A 116 0.60 16.50 -10.00
C GLU A 116 -0.19 17.37 -10.99
N GLY A 117 -1.33 17.90 -10.54
CA GLY A 117 -2.19 18.79 -11.31
C GLY A 117 -3.04 18.13 -12.42
N ALA A 118 -3.01 16.81 -12.58
CA ALA A 118 -3.75 16.12 -13.64
C ALA A 118 -4.07 14.65 -13.31
N SER A 119 -4.80 13.99 -14.21
CA SER A 119 -5.02 12.55 -14.18
C SER A 119 -4.62 11.92 -15.51
N GLU A 120 -3.93 10.78 -15.43
CA GLU A 120 -3.54 9.97 -16.59
C GLU A 120 -4.45 8.76 -16.71
N VAL A 121 -4.67 8.34 -17.95
CA VAL A 121 -5.36 7.09 -18.27
C VAL A 121 -4.37 6.14 -18.90
N VAL A 122 -4.12 5.02 -18.24
CA VAL A 122 -3.10 4.04 -18.62
C VAL A 122 -3.77 2.73 -19.02
N GLU A 123 -3.46 2.24 -20.22
CA GLU A 123 -3.87 0.93 -20.69
C GLU A 123 -2.72 -0.07 -20.54
N PHE A 124 -3.03 -1.28 -20.05
CA PHE A 124 -2.04 -2.31 -19.76
C PHE A 124 -2.59 -3.71 -20.03
N LYS A 125 -1.70 -4.70 -20.08
CA LYS A 125 -2.03 -6.12 -20.22
C LYS A 125 -1.87 -6.83 -18.87
N LEU A 126 -2.67 -7.86 -18.64
CA LEU A 126 -2.50 -8.77 -17.50
C LEU A 126 -1.45 -9.86 -17.85
N PRO A 127 -0.68 -10.36 -16.87
CA PRO A 127 -0.72 -9.99 -15.46
C PRO A 127 -0.05 -8.63 -15.16
N ALA A 128 -0.53 -7.92 -14.13
CA ALA A 128 -0.01 -6.59 -13.78
C ALA A 128 0.02 -6.32 -12.26
N VAL A 129 0.90 -5.40 -11.85
CA VAL A 129 0.96 -4.86 -10.49
C VAL A 129 0.20 -3.53 -10.41
N LEU A 130 -0.72 -3.42 -9.47
CA LEU A 130 -1.53 -2.21 -9.27
C LEU A 130 -1.40 -1.71 -7.83
N SER A 131 -1.26 -0.40 -7.64
CA SER A 131 -1.38 0.21 -6.31
C SER A 131 -2.61 1.12 -6.23
N ALA A 132 -3.47 0.88 -5.24
CA ALA A 132 -4.70 1.61 -5.07
C ALA A 132 -4.53 2.83 -4.16
N GLN A 133 -5.01 3.97 -4.63
CA GLN A 133 -5.16 5.17 -3.83
C GLN A 133 -6.51 5.19 -3.11
N LYS A 134 -6.54 5.85 -1.94
CA LYS A 134 -7.79 6.18 -1.24
C LYS A 134 -8.73 6.91 -2.20
N GLY A 135 -9.97 6.43 -2.29
CA GLY A 135 -10.97 6.93 -3.24
C GLY A 135 -11.22 5.99 -4.43
N LEU A 136 -10.38 4.98 -4.66
CA LEU A 136 -10.67 3.95 -5.67
C LEU A 136 -12.00 3.23 -5.41
N ASN A 137 -12.29 2.97 -4.14
CA ASN A 137 -13.55 2.42 -3.68
C ASN A 137 -13.80 2.76 -2.21
N GLU A 138 -15.01 2.44 -1.75
CA GLU A 138 -15.35 2.32 -0.34
C GLU A 138 -15.21 0.83 0.08
N PRO A 139 -14.28 0.49 0.98
CA PRO A 139 -14.17 -0.86 1.50
C PRO A 139 -15.44 -1.30 2.23
N ARG A 140 -15.85 -2.55 2.03
CA ARG A 140 -16.98 -3.13 2.78
C ARG A 140 -16.56 -3.47 4.20
N TYR A 141 -17.53 -3.49 5.11
CA TYR A 141 -17.33 -4.02 6.46
C TYR A 141 -17.39 -5.56 6.49
N GLU A 142 -16.71 -6.16 7.46
CA GLU A 142 -16.95 -7.55 7.83
C GLU A 142 -18.38 -7.80 8.29
N THR A 143 -18.90 -8.99 8.01
CA THR A 143 -20.21 -9.45 8.51
C THR A 143 -20.02 -10.43 9.66
N LEU A 144 -20.99 -10.57 10.56
CA LEU A 144 -20.93 -11.56 11.65
C LEU A 144 -20.67 -12.98 11.12
N LYS A 145 -21.35 -13.37 10.04
CA LYS A 145 -21.13 -14.65 9.35
C LYS A 145 -19.70 -14.77 8.81
N GLY A 146 -19.18 -13.69 8.21
CA GLY A 146 -17.81 -13.60 7.73
C GLY A 146 -16.78 -13.77 8.84
N ILE A 147 -16.97 -13.11 9.98
CA ILE A 147 -16.09 -13.24 11.17
C ILE A 147 -16.05 -14.68 11.66
N MET A 148 -17.23 -15.33 11.77
CA MET A 148 -17.30 -16.74 12.21
C MET A 148 -16.62 -17.69 11.23
N ALA A 149 -16.78 -17.47 9.92
CA ALA A 149 -16.12 -18.27 8.89
C ALA A 149 -14.60 -18.04 8.89
N ALA A 150 -14.16 -16.79 9.03
CA ALA A 150 -12.75 -16.42 9.04
C ALA A 150 -11.96 -17.05 10.19
N LYS A 151 -12.59 -17.23 11.37
CA LYS A 151 -11.98 -17.95 12.51
C LYS A 151 -11.63 -19.41 12.20
N LYS A 152 -12.40 -20.06 11.31
CA LYS A 152 -12.21 -21.48 10.96
C LYS A 152 -11.25 -21.69 9.80
N LYS A 153 -10.99 -20.66 8.97
CA LYS A 153 -10.05 -20.78 7.85
C LYS A 153 -8.63 -21.00 8.36
N GLU A 154 -7.86 -21.84 7.69
CA GLU A 154 -6.43 -21.90 7.95
C GLU A 154 -5.75 -20.63 7.41
N ILE A 155 -4.76 -20.11 8.13
CA ILE A 155 -3.83 -19.11 7.59
C ILE A 155 -2.51 -19.84 7.46
N ARG A 156 -2.08 -20.05 6.22
CA ARG A 156 -0.80 -20.69 5.95
C ARG A 156 0.31 -19.71 6.34
N THR A 157 1.30 -20.21 7.05
CA THR A 157 2.52 -19.48 7.38
C THR A 157 3.67 -20.03 6.54
N VAL A 158 4.42 -19.14 5.90
CA VAL A 158 5.64 -19.45 5.14
C VAL A 158 6.79 -18.70 5.78
N THR A 159 7.88 -19.40 6.08
CA THR A 159 9.06 -18.78 6.71
C THR A 159 10.04 -18.22 5.67
N LEU A 160 10.90 -17.28 6.06
CA LEU A 160 11.98 -16.81 5.20
C LEU A 160 12.95 -17.93 4.81
N ASP A 161 13.15 -18.91 5.68
CA ASP A 161 13.99 -20.09 5.41
C ASP A 161 13.41 -20.92 4.25
N GLU A 162 12.09 -21.17 4.24
CA GLU A 162 11.40 -21.82 3.10
C GLU A 162 11.56 -21.02 1.80
N LEU A 163 11.63 -19.69 1.90
CA LEU A 163 11.90 -18.80 0.78
C LEU A 163 13.37 -18.70 0.38
N GLY A 164 14.29 -19.33 1.12
CA GLY A 164 15.74 -19.21 0.86
C GLY A 164 16.27 -17.80 1.14
N LEU A 165 15.60 -17.07 2.04
CA LEU A 165 15.86 -15.68 2.40
C LEU A 165 16.32 -15.53 3.86
N LYS A 166 16.84 -16.61 4.46
CA LYS A 166 17.32 -16.62 5.85
C LYS A 166 18.32 -15.50 6.15
N GLU A 167 19.26 -15.29 5.24
CA GLU A 167 20.35 -14.32 5.38
C GLU A 167 20.00 -12.95 4.77
N LEU A 168 18.71 -12.68 4.49
CA LEU A 168 18.29 -11.45 3.83
C LEU A 168 18.47 -10.23 4.75
N GLN A 169 19.50 -9.44 4.44
CA GLN A 169 19.81 -8.19 5.12
C GLN A 169 18.94 -7.03 4.64
N ASN A 170 18.80 -6.01 5.49
CA ASN A 170 18.27 -4.71 5.10
C ASN A 170 19.29 -3.98 4.21
N SER A 171 18.80 -3.26 3.22
CA SER A 171 19.57 -2.37 2.34
C SER A 171 19.74 -0.98 2.94
N ILE A 172 18.92 -0.64 3.93
CA ILE A 172 19.00 0.61 4.70
C ILE A 172 19.11 0.33 6.20
N SER A 173 19.62 1.30 6.94
CA SER A 173 19.66 1.30 8.41
C SER A 173 19.03 2.58 8.96
N ILE A 174 18.28 2.42 10.05
CA ILE A 174 17.65 3.53 10.76
C ILE A 174 18.63 4.00 11.83
N LEU A 175 19.23 5.17 11.61
CA LEU A 175 20.18 5.73 12.56
C LEU A 175 19.48 6.41 13.74
N LYS A 176 18.32 7.04 13.49
CA LYS A 176 17.58 7.83 14.47
C LYS A 176 16.14 8.04 14.03
N ILE A 177 15.21 8.03 14.98
CA ILE A 177 13.81 8.48 14.79
C ILE A 177 13.52 9.51 15.87
N GLU A 178 13.10 10.71 15.47
CA GLU A 178 12.73 11.79 16.39
C GLU A 178 11.41 12.43 15.96
N PRO A 179 10.58 12.85 16.93
CA PRO A 179 9.39 13.62 16.61
C PRO A 179 9.77 14.96 15.97
N PRO A 180 8.93 15.52 15.08
CA PRO A 180 9.14 16.87 14.57
C PRO A 180 9.12 17.88 15.74
N PRO A 181 9.80 19.03 15.59
CA PRO A 181 9.76 20.07 16.62
C PRO A 181 8.30 20.54 16.85
N PRO A 182 7.97 20.97 18.08
CA PRO A 182 6.65 21.52 18.37
C PRO A 182 6.37 22.72 17.46
N ARG A 183 5.12 22.85 17.00
CA ARG A 183 4.74 23.99 16.14
C ARG A 183 4.97 25.30 16.91
N PRO A 184 5.55 26.34 16.26
CA PRO A 184 5.66 27.65 16.87
C PRO A 184 4.26 28.25 17.09
N ALA A 185 4.17 29.18 18.03
CA ALA A 185 2.93 29.93 18.24
C ALA A 185 2.56 30.69 16.96
N GLY A 186 1.29 30.64 16.57
CA GLY A 186 0.78 31.42 15.46
C GLY A 186 0.80 32.92 15.77
N LYS A 187 0.85 33.76 14.73
CA LYS A 187 0.79 35.22 14.86
C LYS A 187 -0.65 35.69 14.63
N ILE A 188 -1.23 36.38 15.62
CA ILE A 188 -2.51 37.06 15.46
C ILE A 188 -2.24 38.47 14.93
N LEU A 189 -2.73 38.76 13.72
CA LEU A 189 -2.62 40.09 13.12
C LEU A 189 -3.66 41.02 13.73
N LYS A 190 -3.31 42.30 13.89
CA LYS A 190 -4.16 43.34 14.46
C LYS A 190 -4.19 44.54 13.52
N GLY A 191 -5.31 45.27 13.52
CA GLY A 191 -5.49 46.46 12.69
C GLY A 191 -6.79 46.38 11.90
N THR A 192 -6.91 47.24 10.89
CA THR A 192 -8.02 47.18 9.94
C THR A 192 -7.89 45.95 9.03
N PRO A 193 -8.99 45.45 8.43
CA PRO A 193 -8.92 44.34 7.48
C PRO A 193 -7.91 44.54 6.36
N GLU A 194 -7.77 45.76 5.82
CA GLU A 194 -6.84 46.07 4.73
C GLU A 194 -5.37 45.95 5.15
N GLU A 195 -5.04 46.41 6.36
CA GLU A 195 -3.70 46.29 6.93
C GLU A 195 -3.36 44.83 7.23
N MET A 196 -4.30 44.08 7.81
CA MET A 196 -4.11 42.66 8.09
C MET A 196 -3.90 41.85 6.81
N VAL A 197 -4.61 42.15 5.72
CA VAL A 197 -4.41 41.47 4.43
C VAL A 197 -3.03 41.79 3.85
N LYS A 198 -2.60 43.06 3.87
CA LYS A 198 -1.25 43.45 3.39
C LYS A 198 -0.15 42.77 4.21
N GLU A 199 -0.30 42.77 5.54
CA GLU A 199 0.66 42.11 6.43
C GLU A 199 0.67 40.59 6.21
N LEU A 200 -0.50 39.96 6.11
CA LEU A 200 -0.62 38.53 5.82
C LEU A 200 0.09 38.16 4.52
N LEU A 201 -0.16 38.90 3.43
CA LEU A 201 0.49 38.65 2.14
C LEU A 201 2.02 38.80 2.23
N ASN A 202 2.50 39.80 2.96
CA ASN A 202 3.92 39.99 3.21
C ASN A 202 4.53 38.80 3.97
N LEU A 203 3.88 38.35 5.05
CA LEU A 203 4.31 37.20 5.85
C LEU A 203 4.30 35.91 5.02
N LEU A 204 3.25 35.66 4.23
CA LEU A 204 3.14 34.47 3.41
C LEU A 204 4.18 34.43 2.28
N ARG A 205 4.49 35.57 1.64
CA ARG A 205 5.50 35.65 0.56
C ARG A 205 6.93 35.62 1.08
N ASN A 206 7.24 36.44 2.09
CA ASN A 206 8.64 36.73 2.45
C ASN A 206 9.14 35.86 3.62
N GLU A 207 8.27 35.53 4.57
CA GLU A 207 8.65 34.76 5.76
C GLU A 207 8.33 33.27 5.58
N ALA A 208 7.07 32.93 5.33
CA ALA A 208 6.65 31.54 5.17
C ALA A 208 6.96 30.95 3.78
N LYS A 209 7.05 31.79 2.74
CA LYS A 209 7.34 31.41 1.34
C LYS A 209 6.42 30.33 0.80
N VAL A 210 5.13 30.45 1.11
CA VAL A 210 4.09 29.47 0.71
C VAL A 210 3.22 29.96 -0.45
N ILE A 211 3.41 31.21 -0.89
CA ILE A 211 2.78 31.84 -2.06
C ILE A 211 3.76 32.74 -2.79
#